data_AF-A0A2D4PQP8-F1
#
_entry.id   AF-A0A2D4PQP8-F1
#
_cell.length_a   1.000
_cell.length_b   1.000
_cell.length_c   1.000
_cell.angle_alpha   90.00
_cell.angle_beta   90.00
_cell.angle_gamma   90.00
#
_symmetry.space_group_name_H-M   'P 1'
#
loop_
_entity.id
_entity.type
_entity.pdbx_description
1 polymer ?
#
loop_
_entity_poly.entity_id
_entity_poly.type
_entity_poly.pdbx_seq_one_letter_code
_entity_poly.pdbx_strand_id
1 'polypeptide(L)'
;MGGTFIIQKGNAKIHIMPSEFSACPLDTDEKVNSWLKFFEMTAPLICQPVIVSQDPGFDLRVEHTHCFSHHGEGGHYHMDTTPETVEYLGFFVPAEFLFRIDRPKETHMVGRD
;
A
#
# COMPACT_ATOMS: atom_id res chain seq x y z
N MET A 1 2.81 -10.73 9.13
CA MET A 1 4.24 -10.59 8.77
C MET A 1 4.51 -9.11 8.51
N GLY A 2 5.69 -8.63 8.86
CA GLY A 2 6.12 -7.27 8.55
C GLY A 2 7.63 -7.19 8.45
N GLY A 3 8.14 -6.00 8.15
CA GLY A 3 9.56 -5.74 7.97
C GLY A 3 9.79 -4.65 6.94
N THR A 4 10.79 -4.83 6.08
CA THR A 4 11.06 -3.90 4.99
C THR A 4 11.62 -4.64 3.78
N PHE A 5 11.37 -4.11 2.60
CA PHE A 5 12.09 -4.53 1.40
C PHE A 5 12.50 -3.31 0.58
N ILE A 6 13.49 -3.51 -0.28
CA ILE A 6 13.94 -2.52 -1.25
C ILE A 6 13.58 -3.04 -2.63
N ILE A 7 12.89 -2.22 -3.42
CA ILE A 7 12.87 -2.37 -4.88
C ILE A 7 14.22 -1.84 -5.37
N GLN A 8 15.14 -2.73 -5.69
CA GLN A 8 16.53 -2.40 -6.04
C GLN A 8 16.65 -1.90 -7.47
N LYS A 9 15.82 -2.44 -8.38
CA LYS A 9 15.70 -2.06 -9.80
C LYS A 9 14.25 -2.12 -10.24
N GLY A 10 13.94 -1.41 -11.32
CA GLY A 10 12.61 -1.37 -11.93
C GLY A 10 11.78 -0.15 -11.53
N ASN A 11 10.52 -0.15 -11.94
CA ASN A 11 9.54 0.87 -11.63
C ASN A 11 8.34 0.25 -10.90
N ALA A 12 7.58 1.08 -10.18
CA ALA A 12 6.36 0.69 -9.50
C ALA A 12 5.23 1.69 -9.73
N LYS A 13 4.01 1.16 -9.86
CA LYS A 13 2.79 1.94 -9.78
C LYS A 13 2.56 2.30 -8.30
N ILE A 14 2.52 3.58 -8.01
CA ILE A 14 2.33 4.12 -6.66
C ILE A 14 1.25 5.20 -6.70
N HIS A 15 0.41 5.28 -5.67
CA HIS A 15 -0.54 6.40 -5.54
C HIS A 15 -0.23 7.29 -4.35
N ILE A 16 -0.65 8.55 -4.47
CA ILE A 16 -0.70 9.54 -3.40
C ILE A 16 -2.12 10.12 -3.38
N MET A 17 -2.71 10.26 -2.20
CA MET A 17 -3.98 10.96 -2.04
C MET A 17 -3.82 12.46 -2.38
N PRO A 18 -4.82 13.11 -2.99
CA PRO A 18 -4.86 14.57 -3.09
C PRO A 18 -4.68 15.27 -1.74
N SER A 19 -4.27 16.54 -1.78
CA SER A 19 -4.08 17.37 -0.57
C SER A 19 -5.37 17.67 0.18
N GLU A 20 -6.51 17.63 -0.52
CA GLU A 20 -7.84 17.89 0.03
C GLU A 20 -8.73 16.64 -0.11
N PHE A 21 -9.55 16.38 0.91
CA PHE A 21 -10.57 15.32 0.85
C PHE A 21 -11.66 15.63 -0.18
N SER A 22 -12.30 14.58 -0.69
CA SER A 22 -13.43 14.73 -1.61
C SER A 22 -14.60 15.48 -0.96
N ALA A 23 -15.20 16.41 -1.71
CA ALA A 23 -16.41 17.10 -1.28
C ALA A 23 -17.68 16.22 -1.37
N CYS A 24 -17.60 15.08 -2.04
CA CYS A 24 -18.70 14.11 -2.18
C CYS A 24 -18.26 12.68 -1.82
N PRO A 25 -19.21 11.80 -1.44
CA PRO A 25 -18.88 10.41 -1.12
C PRO A 25 -18.21 9.67 -2.29
N LEU A 26 -17.15 8.93 -1.98
CA LEU A 26 -16.47 8.00 -2.89
C LEU A 26 -16.89 6.57 -2.51
N ASP A 27 -18.05 6.15 -2.98
CA ASP A 27 -18.75 4.93 -2.59
C ASP A 27 -18.46 3.71 -3.49
N THR A 28 -17.54 3.84 -4.45
CA THR A 28 -17.05 2.72 -5.28
C THR A 28 -15.54 2.82 -5.47
N ASP A 29 -14.89 1.70 -5.77
CA ASP A 29 -13.45 1.66 -6.03
C ASP A 29 -13.07 2.52 -7.24
N GLU A 30 -13.91 2.60 -8.26
CA GLU A 30 -13.68 3.47 -9.42
C GLU A 30 -13.68 4.95 -9.02
N LYS A 31 -14.57 5.37 -8.12
CA LYS A 31 -14.60 6.75 -7.61
C LYS A 31 -13.38 7.05 -6.74
N VAL A 32 -12.97 6.11 -5.89
CA VAL A 32 -11.73 6.23 -5.10
C VAL A 32 -10.53 6.35 -6.03
N ASN A 33 -10.38 5.45 -6.99
CA ASN A 33 -9.29 5.44 -7.95
C ASN A 33 -9.28 6.69 -8.85
N SER A 34 -10.45 7.24 -9.19
CA SER A 34 -10.51 8.49 -9.96
C SER A 34 -10.08 9.72 -9.15
N TRP A 35 -10.20 9.66 -7.82
CA TRP A 35 -9.75 10.71 -6.91
C TRP A 35 -8.25 10.58 -6.57
N LEU A 36 -7.72 9.36 -6.45
CA LEU A 36 -6.30 9.11 -6.20
C LEU A 36 -5.41 9.60 -7.35
N LYS A 37 -4.19 10.02 -7.02
CA LYS A 37 -3.17 10.38 -8.02
C LYS A 37 -2.19 9.22 -8.18
N PHE A 38 -2.18 8.62 -9.36
CA PHE A 38 -1.28 7.50 -9.69
C PHE A 38 -0.02 7.98 -10.41
N PHE A 39 1.09 7.33 -10.09
CA PHE A 39 2.42 7.63 -10.59
C PHE A 39 3.15 6.33 -10.92
N GLU A 40 4.05 6.40 -11.88
CA GLU A 40 5.11 5.42 -12.06
C GLU A 40 6.37 5.99 -11.38
N MET A 41 6.86 5.30 -10.35
CA MET A 41 8.02 5.69 -9.54
C MET A 41 9.16 4.70 -9.76
N THR A 42 10.40 5.15 -9.66
CA THR A 42 11.60 4.41 -10.04
C THR A 42 12.42 3.99 -8.83
N ALA A 43 12.97 2.78 -8.90
CA ALA A 43 13.93 2.27 -7.93
C ALA A 43 15.17 3.20 -7.78
N PRO A 44 15.81 3.24 -6.61
CA PRO A 44 15.52 2.45 -5.43
C PRO A 44 14.35 3.00 -4.59
N LEU A 45 13.45 2.11 -4.18
CA LEU A 45 12.32 2.41 -3.28
C LEU A 45 12.43 1.54 -2.01
N ILE A 46 12.41 2.17 -0.84
CA ILE A 46 12.42 1.49 0.47
C ILE A 46 10.98 1.35 0.93
N CYS A 47 10.50 0.13 1.06
CA CYS A 47 9.10 -0.21 1.28
C CYS A 47 8.87 -0.85 2.65
N GLN A 48 7.71 -0.57 3.23
CA GLN A 48 7.30 -0.99 4.57
C GLN A 48 5.97 -1.76 4.48
N PRO A 49 6.01 -3.07 4.17
CA PRO A 49 4.79 -3.86 4.08
C PRO A 49 4.30 -4.32 5.44
N VAL A 50 2.98 -4.37 5.58
CA VAL A 50 2.27 -5.14 6.60
C VAL A 50 1.32 -6.09 5.90
N ILE A 51 1.46 -7.38 6.16
CA ILE A 51 0.71 -8.43 5.47
C ILE A 51 0.16 -9.44 6.47
N VAL A 52 -1.11 -9.80 6.32
CA VAL A 52 -1.81 -10.82 7.10
C VAL A 52 -2.40 -11.84 6.13
N SER A 53 -2.04 -13.11 6.27
CA SER A 53 -2.44 -14.17 5.34
C SER A 53 -3.95 -14.43 5.30
N GLN A 54 -4.64 -14.20 6.43
CA GLN A 54 -6.08 -14.35 6.54
C GLN A 54 -6.59 -13.45 7.68
N ASP A 55 -7.66 -12.70 7.43
CA ASP A 55 -8.38 -11.98 8.49
C ASP A 55 -9.24 -12.95 9.32
N PRO A 56 -9.00 -13.09 10.64
CA PRO A 56 -9.80 -13.95 11.51
C PRO A 56 -11.11 -13.29 11.99
N GLY A 57 -11.52 -12.16 11.39
CA GLY A 57 -12.78 -11.47 11.67
C GLY A 57 -12.64 -10.08 12.31
N PHE A 58 -11.45 -9.48 12.23
CA PHE A 58 -11.14 -8.16 12.79
C PHE A 58 -11.32 -7.01 11.80
N ASP A 59 -11.77 -7.29 10.58
CA ASP A 59 -11.91 -6.30 9.50
C ASP A 59 -10.57 -5.63 9.22
N LEU A 60 -9.62 -6.46 8.79
CA LEU A 60 -8.24 -6.11 8.53
C LEU A 60 -8.04 -5.67 7.08
N ARG A 61 -7.06 -4.79 6.89
CA ARG A 61 -6.39 -4.60 5.61
C ARG A 61 -5.33 -5.71 5.50
N VAL A 62 -5.56 -6.68 4.62
CA VAL A 62 -4.73 -7.89 4.54
C VAL A 62 -3.35 -7.61 3.92
N GLU A 63 -3.26 -6.60 3.06
CA GLU A 63 -2.03 -6.16 2.42
C GLU A 63 -2.00 -4.62 2.38
N HIS A 64 -0.92 -4.04 2.88
CA HIS A 64 -0.70 -2.59 2.80
C HIS A 64 0.80 -2.30 2.80
N THR A 65 1.28 -1.68 1.73
CA THR A 65 2.70 -1.32 1.58
C THR A 65 2.82 0.14 1.18
N HIS A 66 3.57 0.92 1.96
CA HIS A 66 4.02 2.24 1.55
C HIS A 66 5.53 2.22 1.30
N CYS A 67 6.00 3.08 0.40
CA CYS A 67 7.42 3.24 0.09
C CYS A 67 7.88 4.70 0.22
N PHE A 68 9.18 4.89 0.41
CA PHE A 68 9.89 6.16 0.37
C PHE A 68 11.25 6.00 -0.31
N SER A 69 11.90 7.10 -0.68
CA SER A 69 13.22 7.09 -1.30
C SER A 69 14.08 8.28 -0.86
N HIS A 70 15.36 8.25 -1.24
CA HIS A 70 16.27 9.40 -1.09
C HIS A 70 16.18 10.39 -2.26
N HIS A 71 15.36 10.11 -3.27
CA HIS A 71 15.20 10.91 -4.49
C HIS A 71 13.83 11.58 -4.61
N GLY A 72 13.05 11.56 -3.53
CA GLY A 72 11.80 12.33 -3.41
C GLY A 72 10.54 11.58 -3.86
N GLU A 73 10.64 10.28 -4.11
CA GLU A 73 9.51 9.44 -4.48
C GLU A 73 9.03 8.58 -3.30
N GLY A 74 7.72 8.36 -3.25
CA GLY A 74 7.09 7.58 -2.18
C GLY A 74 5.57 7.68 -2.23
N GLY A 75 4.90 6.81 -1.49
CA GLY A 75 3.44 6.71 -1.49
C GLY A 75 2.98 5.27 -1.28
N HIS A 76 1.75 4.99 -1.66
CA HIS A 76 1.13 3.68 -1.54
C HIS A 76 1.45 2.79 -2.75
N TYR A 77 2.12 1.66 -2.53
CA TYR A 77 2.56 0.72 -3.57
C TYR A 77 1.41 -0.16 -4.08
N HIS A 78 1.30 -0.30 -5.40
CA HIS A 78 0.32 -1.18 -6.07
C HIS A 78 1.00 -2.44 -6.62
N MET A 79 1.98 -2.27 -7.51
CA MET A 79 2.69 -3.34 -8.20
C MET A 79 3.91 -2.77 -8.92
N ASP A 80 4.89 -3.61 -9.31
CA ASP A 80 5.86 -3.20 -10.31
C ASP A 80 5.23 -3.02 -11.71
N THR A 81 5.88 -2.19 -12.52
CA THR A 81 5.51 -1.96 -13.93
C THR A 81 6.59 -2.43 -14.90
N THR A 82 7.67 -3.03 -14.38
CA THR A 82 8.81 -3.56 -15.15
C THR A 82 9.14 -4.99 -14.72
N PRO A 83 8.24 -5.96 -14.91
CA PRO A 83 8.35 -7.30 -14.32
C PRO A 83 9.58 -8.09 -14.79
N GLU A 84 10.07 -7.81 -15.99
CA GLU A 84 11.25 -8.49 -16.57
C GLU A 84 12.58 -8.05 -15.92
N THR A 85 12.61 -6.91 -15.24
CA THR A 85 13.85 -6.30 -14.72
C THR A 85 13.78 -5.91 -13.25
N VAL A 86 12.62 -6.05 -12.61
CA VAL A 86 12.43 -5.69 -11.21
C VAL A 86 13.24 -6.60 -10.29
N GLU A 87 13.89 -6.01 -9.29
CA GLU A 87 14.66 -6.73 -8.27
C GLU A 87 14.17 -6.33 -6.87
N TYR A 88 13.81 -7.32 -6.05
CA TYR A 88 13.34 -7.12 -4.68
C TYR A 88 14.29 -7.77 -3.68
N LEU A 89 14.66 -7.04 -2.62
CA LEU A 89 15.36 -7.59 -1.46
C LEU A 89 14.58 -7.29 -0.19
N GLY A 90 14.08 -8.33 0.49
CA GLY A 90 13.24 -8.20 1.68
C GLY A 90 13.82 -8.83 2.94
N PHE A 91 13.57 -8.20 4.08
CA PHE A 91 13.84 -8.70 5.42
C PHE A 91 12.55 -8.65 6.24
N PHE A 92 12.05 -9.83 6.64
CA PHE A 92 10.73 -9.97 7.26
C PHE A 92 10.76 -10.84 8.51
N VAL A 93 9.79 -10.59 9.39
CA VAL A 93 9.53 -11.42 10.58
C VAL A 93 8.03 -11.68 10.74
N PRO A 94 7.63 -12.84 11.28
CA PRO A 94 6.25 -13.07 11.72
C PRO A 94 5.95 -12.20 12.95
N ALA A 95 4.68 -11.79 13.08
CA ALA A 95 4.19 -11.14 14.30
C ALA A 95 3.58 -12.20 15.21
N GLU A 96 3.86 -12.13 16.51
CA GLU A 96 3.27 -13.04 17.51
C GLU A 96 1.84 -12.64 17.89
N PHE A 97 1.56 -11.33 17.94
CA PHE A 97 0.27 -10.78 18.32
C PHE A 97 -0.23 -9.76 17.30
N LEU A 98 -1.56 -9.64 17.22
CA LEU A 98 -2.26 -8.59 16.49
C LEU A 98 -3.13 -7.81 17.47
N PHE A 99 -3.04 -6.48 17.41
CA PHE A 99 -3.88 -5.58 18.20
C PHE A 99 -4.80 -4.80 17.27
N ARG A 100 -6.11 -5.00 17.41
CA ARG A 100 -7.11 -4.21 16.70
C ARG A 100 -7.55 -3.04 17.56
N ILE A 101 -7.06 -1.85 17.24
CA ILE A 101 -7.38 -0.61 17.93
C ILE A 101 -8.41 0.15 17.10
N ASP A 102 -9.39 0.76 17.77
CA ASP A 102 -10.43 1.62 17.18
C ASP A 102 -11.04 1.07 15.88
N ARG A 103 -11.62 -0.14 15.96
CA ARG A 103 -12.29 -0.76 14.81
C ARG A 103 -13.52 0.08 14.42
N PRO A 104 -13.67 0.47 13.13
CA PRO A 104 -14.88 1.12 12.64
C PRO A 104 -16.14 0.31 12.99
N LYS A 105 -17.17 0.97 13.51
CA LYS A 105 -18.46 0.34 13.80
C LYS A 105 -19.23 0.02 12.51
N GLU A 106 -19.11 0.89 11.53
CA GLU A 106 -19.64 0.74 10.17
C GLU A 106 -18.46 0.46 9.23
N THR A 107 -18.61 -0.55 8.36
CA THR A 107 -17.53 -0.97 7.46
C THR A 107 -18.05 -1.21 6.04
N HIS A 108 -17.12 -1.21 5.10
CA HIS A 108 -17.32 -1.48 3.68
C HIS A 108 -16.04 -2.06 3.07
N MET A 109 -16.14 -2.58 1.86
CA MET A 109 -14.99 -3.15 1.13
C MET A 109 -14.31 -2.17 0.17
N VAL A 110 -14.90 -0.98 -0.04
CA VAL A 110 -14.40 0.06 -0.95
C VAL A 110 -13.07 0.66 -0.47
N GLY A 111 -12.14 0.93 -1.40
CA GLY A 111 -10.90 1.66 -1.18
C GLY A 111 -9.80 0.83 -0.48
N ARG A 112 -9.82 -0.48 -0.65
CA ARG A 112 -8.87 -1.42 -0.02
C ARG A 112 -7.73 -1.88 -0.94
N ASP A 113 -7.60 -1.25 -2.10
CA ASP A 113 -6.48 -1.42 -3.04
C ASP A 113 -5.33 -0.43 -2.78
#